data_AF-A0A960VR32-F1
#
_entry.id   AF-A0A960VR32-F1
#
_cell.length_a   1.000
_cell.length_b   1.000
_cell.length_c   1.000
_cell.angle_alpha   90.00
_cell.angle_beta   90.00
_cell.angle_gamma   90.00
#
_symmetry.space_group_name_H-M   'P 1'
#
loop_
_entity.id
_entity.type
_entity.pdbx_description
1 polymer ?
#
loop_
_entity_poly.entity_id
_entity_poly.type
_entity_poly.pdbx_seq_one_letter_code
_entity_poly.pdbx_strand_id
1 'polypeptide(L)' 'MDAQSLAERVVARMYDHDPFSIWLGIERLLVAPGRCELRMTVREEMLNGFSIAHGGITYSL' A
#
# COMPACT_ATOMS: atom_id res chain seq x y z
N MET A 1 -18.32 5.97 -17.48
CA MET A 1 -17.11 5.60 -16.74
C MET A 1 -17.32 4.19 -16.26
N ASP A 2 -16.47 3.26 -16.71
CA ASP A 2 -16.59 1.85 -16.36
C ASP A 2 -16.08 1.58 -14.93
N ALA A 3 -16.30 0.35 -14.45
CA ALA A 3 -15.91 -0.05 -13.10
C ALA A 3 -14.38 -0.04 -12.91
N GLN A 4 -13.62 -0.37 -13.95
CA GLN A 4 -12.16 -0.40 -13.91
C GLN A 4 -11.58 0.99 -13.68
N SER A 5 -11.98 1.96 -14.51
CA SER A 5 -11.56 3.35 -14.39
C SER A 5 -12.00 3.99 -13.07
N LEU A 6 -13.16 3.59 -12.51
CA LEU A 6 -13.57 4.03 -11.17
C LEU A 6 -12.62 3.49 -10.09
N ALA A 7 -12.31 2.19 -10.10
CA ALA A 7 -11.40 1.58 -9.13
C ALA A 7 -10.01 2.24 -9.15
N GLU A 8 -9.45 2.43 -10.34
CA GLU A 8 -8.15 3.09 -10.53
C GLU A 8 -8.12 4.51 -9.96
N ARG A 9 -9.15 5.32 -10.24
CA ARG A 9 -9.20 6.69 -9.71
C ARG A 9 -9.42 6.76 -8.20
N VAL A 10 -10.18 5.85 -7.62
CA VAL A 10 -10.37 5.80 -6.15
C VAL A 10 -9.03 5.49 -5.48
N VAL A 11 -8.31 4.46 -5.97
CA VAL A 11 -7.00 4.09 -5.43
C VAL A 11 -5.98 5.21 -5.64
N ALA A 12 -5.92 5.81 -6.83
CA ALA A 12 -5.04 6.94 -7.11
C ALA A 12 -5.32 8.13 -6.19
N ARG A 13 -6.60 8.49 -5.99
CA ARG A 13 -6.97 9.61 -5.12
C ARG A 13 -6.55 9.39 -3.66
N MET A 14 -6.60 8.17 -3.15
CA MET A 14 -6.12 7.87 -1.80
C MET A 14 -4.59 7.87 -1.76
N TYR A 15 -3.96 7.06 -2.62
CA TYR A 15 -2.52 6.81 -2.60
C TYR A 15 -1.70 8.06 -2.92
N ASP A 16 -2.06 8.81 -3.97
CA ASP A 16 -1.29 9.97 -4.43
C ASP A 16 -1.32 11.13 -3.42
N HIS A 17 -2.19 11.04 -2.41
CA HIS A 17 -2.36 12.01 -1.33
C HIS A 17 -2.02 11.44 0.05
N ASP A 18 -1.43 10.23 0.12
CA ASP A 18 -0.98 9.62 1.37
C ASP A 18 0.56 9.50 1.40
N PRO A 19 1.25 10.49 1.99
CA PRO A 19 2.71 10.46 2.14
C PRO A 19 3.22 9.25 2.89
N PHE A 20 2.43 8.65 3.78
CA PHE A 20 2.85 7.50 4.56
C PHE A 20 2.90 6.23 3.70
N SER A 21 1.85 5.93 2.93
CA SER A 21 1.87 4.86 1.91
C SER A 21 3.02 5.01 0.92
N ILE A 22 3.30 6.25 0.48
CA ILE A 22 4.42 6.55 -0.42
C ILE A 22 5.76 6.28 0.29
N TRP A 23 5.94 6.72 1.53
CA TRP A 23 7.15 6.47 2.33
C TRP A 23 7.36 4.98 2.64
N LEU A 24 6.28 4.21 2.85
CA LEU A 24 6.34 2.76 2.98
C LEU A 24 6.83 2.08 1.69
N GLY A 25 6.77 2.77 0.54
CA GLY A 25 7.16 2.22 -0.75
C GLY A 25 6.16 1.19 -1.25
N ILE A 26 4.87 1.40 -0.97
CA ILE A 26 3.79 0.51 -1.42
C ILE A 26 3.66 0.58 -2.95
N GLU A 27 3.64 -0.57 -3.59
CA GLU A 27 3.41 -0.78 -5.01
C GLU A 27 2.02 -1.37 -5.24
N ARG A 28 1.29 -0.81 -6.22
CA ARG A 28 -0.03 -1.29 -6.64
C ARG A 28 0.15 -2.33 -7.76
N LEU A 29 0.16 -3.62 -7.42
CA LEU A 29 0.35 -4.70 -8.39
C LEU A 29 -0.91 -4.94 -9.24
N LEU A 30 -2.08 -4.84 -8.61
CA LEU A 30 -3.38 -4.96 -9.26
C LEU A 30 -4.36 -3.96 -8.67
N VAL A 31 -5.12 -3.29 -9.54
CA VAL A 31 -6.32 -2.55 -9.16
C VAL A 31 -7.44 -3.00 -10.09
N ALA A 32 -8.49 -3.56 -9.51
CA ALA A 32 -9.65 -4.05 -10.23
C ALA A 32 -10.93 -3.77 -9.42
N PRO A 33 -12.13 -3.81 -10.03
CA PRO A 33 -13.38 -3.71 -9.30
C PRO A 33 -13.46 -4.73 -8.16
N GLY A 34 -13.49 -4.24 -6.92
CA GLY A 34 -13.60 -5.08 -5.71
C GLY A 34 -12.34 -5.84 -5.30
N ARG A 35 -11.18 -5.62 -5.95
CA ARG A 35 -9.92 -6.29 -5.61
C ARG A 35 -8.71 -5.37 -5.83
N CYS A 36 -7.78 -5.37 -4.89
CA CYS A 36 -6.45 -4.82 -5.10
C CYS A 36 -5.38 -5.78 -4.59
N GLU A 37 -4.20 -5.70 -5.17
CA GLU A 37 -3.01 -6.37 -4.67
C GLU A 37 -1.91 -5.35 -4.49
N LEU A 38 -1.35 -5.30 -3.28
CA LEU A 38 -0.31 -4.37 -2.89
C LEU A 38 0.94 -5.14 -2.49
N ARG A 39 2.10 -4.51 -2.66
CA ARG A 39 3.40 -5.03 -2.21
C ARG A 39 4.21 -3.91 -1.61
N MET A 40 5.04 -4.20 -0.62
CA MET A 40 6.12 -3.31 -0.21
C MET A 40 7.36 -4.11 0.18
N THR A 41 8.51 -3.44 0.20
CA THR A 41 9.74 -4.00 0.74
C THR A 41 9.88 -3.60 2.20
N VAL A 42 9.97 -4.57 3.12
CA VAL A 42 10.26 -4.29 4.53
C VAL A 42 11.70 -3.80 4.66
N ARG A 43 11.88 -2.65 5.31
CA ARG A 43 13.19 -2.02 5.53
C ARG A 43 13.67 -2.22 6.96
N GLU A 44 14.96 -1.99 7.21
CA GLU A 44 15.58 -2.25 8.51
C GLU A 44 14.95 -1.44 9.64
N GLU A 45 14.60 -0.18 9.41
CA GLU A 45 13.97 0.70 10.40
C GLU A 45 12.51 0.31 10.74
N MET A 46 11.93 -0.65 10.01
CA MET A 46 10.58 -1.18 10.24
C MET A 46 10.57 -2.38 11.19
N LEU A 47 11.74 -2.89 11.56
CA LEU A 47 11.88 -4.08 12.39
C LEU A 47 11.97 -3.71 13.88
N ASN A 48 11.50 -4.61 14.74
CA ASN A 48 11.71 -4.52 16.18
C ASN A 48 13.10 -5.07 16.58
N GLY A 49 13.41 -5.06 17.88
CA GLY A 49 14.69 -5.55 18.42
C GLY A 49 15.00 -7.04 18.20
N PHE A 50 14.07 -7.80 17.59
CA PHE A 50 14.25 -9.21 17.19
C PHE A 50 14.28 -9.39 15.66
N SER A 51 14.44 -8.30 14.89
CA SER A 51 14.43 -8.32 13.43
C SER A 51 13.09 -8.78 12.82
N ILE A 52 11.98 -8.55 13.53
CA ILE A 52 10.63 -8.86 13.05
C ILE A 52 9.93 -7.56 12.68
N ALA A 53 9.23 -7.55 11.54
CA ALA A 53 8.45 -6.38 11.13
C ALA A 53 7.46 -5.96 12.23
N HIS A 54 7.46 -4.68 12.58
CA HIS A 54 6.49 -4.15 13.52
C HIS A 54 5.06 -4.38 13.02
N GLY A 55 4.16 -4.80 13.92
CA GLY A 55 2.76 -5.04 13.57
C GLY A 55 2.06 -3.81 12.96
N GLY A 56 2.47 -2.60 13.37
CA GLY A 56 1.98 -1.35 12.78
C GLY A 56 2.36 -1.21 11.30
N ILE A 57 3.51 -1.71 10.87
CA ILE A 57 3.95 -1.70 9.47
C ILE A 57 3.10 -2.66 8.65
N THR A 58 2.88 -3.89 9.14
CA THR A 58 2.02 -4.87 8.47
C THR A 58 0.54 -4.48 8.45
N TYR A 59 0.08 -3.70 9.43
CA TYR A 59 -1.29 -3.19 9.47
C TYR A 59 -1.50 -1.99 8.55
N SER A 60 -0.43 -1.22 8.30
CA SER A 60 -0.48 -0.04 7.44
C SER A 60 -0.45 -0.39 5.95
N LEU A 61 0.11 -1.56 5.60
CA LEU A 61 0.00 -2.16 4.28
C LEU A 61 -1.37 -2.82 4.10
#